data_AF-A0A523QU87-F1
#
_entry.id   AF-A0A523QU87-F1
#
_cell.length_a   1.000
_cell.length_b   1.000
_cell.length_c   1.000
_cell.angle_alpha   90.00
_cell.angle_beta   90.00
_cell.angle_gamma   90.00
#
_symmetry.space_group_name_H-M   'P 1'
#
loop_
_entity.id
_entity.type
_entity.pdbx_description
1 polymer ?
#
loop_
_entity_poly.entity_id
_entity_poly.type
_entity_poly.pdbx_seq_one_letter_code
_entity_poly.pdbx_strand_id
1 'polypeptide(L)'
;MVPTALPGVPYSPAIKAGDYIFVSGQVGHVDSQGKKLAGVEAQTRQVLDNMKRVLEAAGASMDDVVKATVFLVKAEDFSKMNE
;
A
#
# COMPACT_ATOMS: atom_id res chain seq x y z
N MET A 1 11.88 -9.33 -8.28
CA MET A 1 11.58 -7.96 -8.76
C MET A 1 10.28 -7.54 -8.08
N VAL A 2 10.30 -6.53 -7.21
CA VAL A 2 9.10 -6.10 -6.49
C VAL A 2 8.12 -5.48 -7.50
N PRO A 3 6.88 -5.97 -7.66
CA PRO A 3 6.00 -5.61 -8.78
C PRO A 3 5.47 -4.16 -8.82
N THR A 4 5.98 -3.25 -7.98
CA THR A 4 5.32 -1.96 -7.71
C THR A 4 6.18 -0.73 -7.99
N ALA A 5 7.41 -0.89 -8.51
CA ALA A 5 8.19 0.24 -8.99
C ALA A 5 7.72 0.61 -10.41
N LEU A 6 7.02 1.74 -10.56
CA LEU A 6 6.80 2.32 -11.89
C LEU A 6 8.17 2.74 -12.46
N PRO A 7 8.57 2.25 -13.66
CA PRO A 7 9.83 2.64 -14.27
C PRO A 7 9.91 4.17 -14.41
N GLY A 8 10.97 4.78 -13.89
CA GLY A 8 11.23 6.22 -14.04
C GLY A 8 10.69 7.12 -12.92
N VAL A 9 10.09 6.58 -11.85
CA VAL A 9 9.71 7.39 -10.69
C VAL A 9 10.81 7.30 -9.61
N PRO A 10 11.33 8.43 -9.08
CA PRO A 10 12.49 8.43 -8.18
C PRO A 10 12.11 8.06 -6.73
N TYR A 11 11.59 6.84 -6.51
CA TYR A 11 11.36 6.29 -5.18
C TYR A 11 11.58 4.78 -5.13
N SER A 12 11.91 4.27 -3.93
CA SER A 12 11.97 2.84 -3.64
C SER A 12 10.62 2.37 -3.09
N PRO A 13 10.00 1.30 -3.61
CA PRO A 13 8.75 0.78 -3.06
C PRO A 13 8.81 0.48 -1.55
N ALA A 14 9.94 -0.04 -1.10
CA ALA A 14 10.33 -0.09 0.30
C ALA A 14 11.85 -0.02 0.44
N ILE A 15 12.33 0.38 1.62
CA ILE A 15 13.75 0.36 1.99
C ILE A 15 13.89 -0.13 3.43
N LYS A 16 14.87 -1.01 3.66
CA LYS A 16 15.28 -1.42 5.01
C LYS A 16 16.35 -0.45 5.52
N ALA A 17 16.13 0.10 6.71
CA ALA A 17 17.07 0.99 7.39
C ALA A 17 17.18 0.56 8.86
N GLY A 18 18.24 -0.19 9.17
CA GLY A 18 18.37 -0.88 10.45
C GLY A 18 17.29 -1.94 10.62
N ASP A 19 16.57 -1.88 11.74
CA ASP A 19 15.51 -2.82 12.10
C ASP A 19 14.14 -2.44 11.51
N TYR A 20 14.03 -1.27 10.89
CA TYR A 20 12.77 -0.80 10.30
C TYR A 20 12.74 -0.97 8.80
N ILE A 21 11.55 -1.25 8.28
CA ILE A 21 11.22 -1.21 6.86
C ILE A 21 10.31 -0.01 6.63
N PHE A 22 10.76 0.92 5.80
CA PHE A 22 9.96 2.06 5.36
C PHE A 22 9.33 1.72 4.03
N VAL A 23 7.99 1.73 3.99
CA VAL A 23 7.20 1.45 2.80
C VAL A 23 6.73 2.77 2.20
N SER A 24 6.97 2.97 0.90
CA SER A 24 6.42 4.12 0.18
C SER A 24 4.89 4.04 0.11
N GLY A 25 4.23 5.18 -0.12
CA GLY A 25 2.77 5.23 -0.22
C GLY A 25 2.22 4.24 -1.25
N GLN A 26 1.29 3.39 -0.83
CA GLN A 26 0.61 2.43 -1.69
C GLN A 26 -0.76 3.00 -2.10
N VAL A 27 -1.06 2.97 -3.39
CA VAL A 27 -2.33 3.48 -3.94
C VAL A 27 -3.11 2.31 -4.55
N GLY A 28 -4.36 2.15 -4.15
CA GLY A 28 -5.23 1.05 -4.57
C GLY A 28 -6.38 1.49 -5.48
N HIS A 29 -6.16 2.45 -6.37
CA HIS A 29 -7.24 3.00 -7.22
C HIS A 29 -7.54 2.15 -8.47
N VAL A 30 -6.67 1.19 -8.80
CA VAL A 30 -6.84 0.24 -9.92
C VAL A 30 -6.54 -1.19 -9.49
N ASP A 31 -7.19 -2.15 -10.14
CA ASP A 31 -6.91 -3.58 -9.99
C ASP A 31 -5.66 -4.01 -10.80
N SER A 32 -5.36 -5.31 -10.78
CA SER A 32 -4.24 -5.90 -11.53
C SER A 32 -4.37 -5.78 -13.06
N GLN A 33 -5.56 -5.48 -13.57
CA GLN A 33 -5.84 -5.26 -14.99
C GLN A 33 -5.85 -3.76 -15.35
N GLY A 34 -5.58 -2.88 -14.39
CA GLY A 34 -5.59 -1.43 -14.58
C GLY A 34 -7.00 -0.82 -14.57
N LYS A 35 -8.04 -1.59 -14.21
CA LYS A 35 -9.41 -1.08 -14.12
C LYS A 35 -9.59 -0.34 -12.81
N LYS A 36 -10.26 0.82 -12.86
CA LYS A 36 -10.57 1.62 -11.67
C LYS A 36 -11.45 0.85 -10.69
N LEU A 37 -11.05 0.85 -9.43
CA LEU A 37 -11.83 0.27 -8.33
C LEU A 37 -12.85 1.29 -7.81
N ALA A 38 -14.07 0.81 -7.55
CA ALA A 38 -15.18 1.63 -7.08
C ALA A 38 -15.28 1.61 -5.55
N GLY A 39 -15.41 2.79 -4.93
CA GLY A 39 -15.57 2.93 -3.49
C GLY A 39 -14.26 2.85 -2.72
N VAL A 40 -14.25 3.44 -1.52
CA VAL A 40 -13.08 3.44 -0.63
C VAL A 40 -12.79 2.04 -0.09
N GLU A 41 -13.81 1.20 0.06
CA GLU A 41 -13.72 -0.15 0.59
C GLU A 41 -12.82 -1.02 -0.32
N ALA A 42 -13.14 -1.08 -1.61
CA ALA A 42 -12.35 -1.82 -2.59
C ALA A 42 -10.94 -1.24 -2.75
N GLN A 43 -10.81 0.09 -2.70
CA GLN A 43 -9.52 0.76 -2.81
C GLN A 43 -8.63 0.49 -1.60
N THR A 44 -9.20 0.50 -0.39
CA THR A 44 -8.49 0.18 0.86
C THR A 44 -8.00 -1.25 0.84
N ARG A 45 -8.86 -2.20 0.42
CA ARG A 45 -8.46 -3.60 0.26
C ARG A 45 -7.26 -3.74 -0.69
N GLN A 46 -7.30 -3.05 -1.83
CA GLN A 46 -6.21 -3.07 -2.80
C GLN A 46 -4.92 -2.42 -2.26
N VAL A 47 -5.02 -1.34 -1.47
CA VAL A 47 -3.86 -0.74 -0.78
C VAL A 47 -3.20 -1.75 0.16
N LEU A 48 -4.00 -2.44 0.97
CA LEU A 48 -3.50 -3.45 1.91
C LEU A 48 -2.86 -4.64 1.19
N ASP A 49 -3.46 -5.12 0.10
CA ASP A 49 -2.88 -6.20 -0.71
C ASP A 49 -1.56 -5.76 -1.38
N ASN A 50 -1.45 -4.48 -1.79
CA ASN A 50 -0.19 -3.92 -2.29
C ASN A 50 0.87 -3.81 -1.19
N MET A 51 0.50 -3.34 0.01
CA MET A 51 1.41 -3.30 1.17
C MET A 51 1.94 -4.69 1.52
N LYS A 52 1.05 -5.70 1.55
CA LYS A 52 1.44 -7.09 1.79
C LYS A 52 2.51 -7.56 0.82
N ARG A 53 2.32 -7.35 -0.49
CA ARG A 53 3.31 -7.73 -1.52
C ARG A 53 4.65 -7.02 -1.36
N VAL A 54 4.63 -5.74 -0.99
CA VAL A 54 5.86 -4.97 -0.77
C VAL A 54 6.61 -5.44 0.47
N LEU A 55 5.91 -5.72 1.57
CA LEU A 55 6.48 -6.26 2.80
C LEU A 55 7.06 -7.66 2.58
N GLU A 56 6.33 -8.56 1.92
CA GLU A 56 6.79 -9.90 1.57
C GLU A 56 8.08 -9.86 0.74
N ALA A 57 8.13 -8.95 -0.24
CA ALA A 57 9.33 -8.77 -1.06
C ALA A 57 10.51 -8.16 -0.28
N ALA A 58 10.26 -7.51 0.86
CA ALA A 58 11.26 -7.00 1.78
C ALA A 58 11.61 -7.99 2.91
N GLY A 59 11.03 -9.20 2.91
CA GLY A 59 11.26 -10.24 3.91
C GLY A 59 10.48 -10.05 5.22
N ALA A 60 9.35 -9.35 5.17
CA ALA A 60 8.44 -9.12 6.29
C ALA A 60 6.99 -9.47 5.93
N SER A 61 6.06 -9.29 6.86
CA SER A 61 4.64 -9.59 6.72
C SER A 61 3.78 -8.44 7.25
N MET A 62 2.46 -8.54 7.06
CA MET A 62 1.51 -7.58 7.65
C MET A 62 1.53 -7.61 9.18
N ASP A 63 1.89 -8.74 9.79
CA ASP A 63 1.95 -8.88 11.27
C ASP A 63 3.13 -8.12 11.88
N ASP A 64 4.13 -7.75 11.07
CA ASP A 64 5.29 -6.95 11.48
C ASP A 64 5.00 -5.43 11.47
N VAL A 65 3.81 -5.01 11.03
CA VAL A 65 3.45 -3.60 10.90
C VAL A 65 3.11 -3.00 12.25
N VAL A 66 4.00 -2.14 12.76
CA VAL A 66 3.81 -1.44 14.04
C VAL A 66 3.17 -0.05 13.90
N LYS A 67 3.13 0.52 12.69
CA LYS A 67 2.56 1.85 12.40
C LYS A 67 2.15 1.94 10.94
N ALA A 68 0.99 2.55 10.69
CA ALA A 68 0.53 2.97 9.37
C ALA A 68 0.18 4.46 9.35
N THR A 69 0.34 5.11 8.20
CA THR A 69 -0.16 6.47 7.94
C THR A 69 -1.11 6.40 6.76
N VAL A 70 -2.37 6.77 6.97
CA VAL A 70 -3.42 6.67 5.97
C VAL A 70 -3.83 8.07 5.53
N PHE A 71 -3.84 8.31 4.22
CA PHE A 71 -4.32 9.55 3.61
C PHE A 71 -5.62 9.27 2.87
N LEU A 72 -6.71 9.89 3.32
CA LEU A 72 -8.02 9.80 2.67
C LEU A 72 -8.27 11.07 1.85
N VAL A 73 -8.86 10.89 0.66
CA VAL A 73 -9.30 12.03 -0.17
C VAL A 73 -10.47 12.75 0.49
N LYS A 74 -11.38 11.99 1.10
CA LYS A 74 -12.52 12.53 1.83
C LYS A 74 -12.52 12.00 3.26
N ALA A 75 -12.70 12.89 4.23
CA ALA A 75 -12.76 12.51 5.64
C ALA A 75 -13.98 11.62 5.95
N GLU A 76 -15.09 11.78 5.21
CA GLU A 76 -16.32 10.98 5.39
C GLU A 76 -16.12 9.48 5.14
N ASP A 77 -15.08 9.11 4.38
CA ASP A 77 -14.77 7.73 4.05
C ASP A 77 -14.05 6.97 5.19
N PHE A 78 -13.71 7.65 6.29
CA PHE A 78 -12.95 7.06 7.41
C PHE A 78 -13.61 5.82 7.99
N SER A 79 -14.93 5.85 8.22
CA SER A 79 -15.64 4.70 8.80
C SER A 79 -15.56 3.48 7.89
N LYS A 80 -15.76 3.68 6.58
CA LYS A 80 -15.76 2.62 5.56
C LYS A 80 -14.36 2.03 5.32
N MET A 81 -13.33 2.86 5.44
CA MET A 81 -11.94 2.40 5.36
C MET A 81 -11.56 1.51 6.56
N ASN A 82 -12.18 1.73 7.72
CA ASN A 82 -11.83 1.10 8.98
C ASN A 82 -12.70 -0.13 9.33
N GLU A 83 -13.48 -0.65 8.36
CA GLU A 83 -14.20 -1.93 8.43
C GLU A 83 -13.32 -3.11 8.03
#